data_AF-A0A5K1DM00-F1
#
_entry.id   AF-A0A5K1DM00-F1
#
_cell.length_a   1.000
_cell.length_b   1.000
_cell.length_c   1.000
_cell.angle_alpha   90.00
_cell.angle_beta   90.00
_cell.angle_gamma   90.00
#
_symmetry.space_group_name_H-M   'P 1'
#
loop_
_entity.id
_entity.type
_entity.pdbx_description
1 polymer ?
#
loop_
_entity_poly.entity_id
_entity_poly.type
_entity_poly.pdbx_seq_one_letter_code
_entity_poly.pdbx_strand_id
1 'polypeptide(L)' 'MSVIDILTRVDAICKKYEKYDVEKQRDLNVSGDDAFARLYADVETDIEAALQ' A
#
# COMPACT_ATOMS: atom_id res chain seq x y z
N MET A 1 5.88 10.21 10.89
CA MET A 1 5.77 8.81 11.36
C MET A 1 7.17 8.28 11.61
N SER A 2 7.41 7.37 12.55
CA SER A 2 8.74 6.74 12.68
C SER A 2 8.94 5.71 11.57
N VAL A 3 10.19 5.44 11.18
CA VAL A 3 10.52 4.38 10.21
C VAL A 3 9.96 3.02 10.64
N ILE A 4 9.91 2.75 11.96
CA ILE A 4 9.31 1.53 12.52
C ILE A 4 7.80 1.47 12.25
N ASP A 5 7.10 2.60 12.34
CA ASP A 5 5.65 2.67 12.07
C ASP A 5 5.38 2.41 10.58
N ILE A 6 6.22 2.98 9.69
CA ILE A 6 6.13 2.77 8.24
C ILE A 6 6.32 1.29 7.89
N LEU A 7 7.36 0.64 8.43
CA LEU A 7 7.61 -0.78 8.19
C LEU A 7 6.47 -1.67 8.71
N THR A 8 5.90 -1.32 9.87
CA THR A 8 4.76 -2.05 10.45
C THR A 8 3.49 -1.88 9.61
N ARG A 9 3.28 -0.68 9.06
CA ARG A 9 2.16 -0.37 8.16
C ARG A 9 2.27 -1.16 6.85
N VAL A 10 3.45 -1.23 6.26
CA VAL A 10 3.74 -2.04 5.06
C VAL A 10 3.50 -3.52 5.33
N ASP A 11 4.04 -4.06 6.42
CA ASP A 11 3.85 -5.47 6.80
C ASP A 11 2.37 -5.81 6.98
N ALA A 12 1.59 -4.94 7.63
CA ALA A 12 0.15 -5.11 7.78
C ALA A 12 -0.61 -5.08 6.45
N ILE A 13 -0.22 -4.20 5.51
CA ILE A 13 -0.78 -4.16 4.16
C ILE A 13 -0.45 -5.46 3.41
N CYS A 14 0.81 -5.89 3.39
CA CYS A 14 1.24 -7.13 2.75
C CYS A 14 0.52 -8.36 3.31
N LYS A 15 0.31 -8.44 4.63
CA LYS A 15 -0.46 -9.52 5.27
C LYS A 15 -1.94 -9.46 4.95
N LYS A 16 -2.55 -8.27 4.98
CA LYS A 16 -3.98 -8.08 4.72
C LYS A 16 -4.37 -8.48 3.31
N TYR A 17 -3.51 -8.17 2.35
CA TYR A 17 -3.79 -8.47 0.95
C TYR A 17 -3.23 -9.81 0.51
N GLU A 18 -2.43 -10.50 1.36
CA GLU A 18 -1.78 -11.85 1.37
C GLU A 18 -1.22 -12.40 0.05
N LYS A 19 -1.83 -12.03 -1.08
CA LYS A 19 -1.56 -12.27 -2.48
C LYS A 19 -2.21 -11.14 -3.30
N TYR A 20 -1.70 -9.91 -3.18
CA TYR A 20 -2.14 -8.84 -4.08
C TYR A 20 -1.66 -9.18 -5.49
N ASP A 21 -2.51 -9.87 -6.24
CA ASP A 21 -2.24 -10.32 -7.59
C ASP A 21 -2.57 -9.17 -8.53
N VAL A 22 -1.56 -8.37 -8.85
CA VAL A 22 -1.66 -7.16 -9.67
C VAL A 22 -2.33 -7.48 -11.01
N GLU A 23 -2.09 -8.68 -11.55
CA GLU A 23 -2.70 -9.14 -12.80
C GLU A 23 -4.21 -9.34 -12.67
N LYS A 24 -4.66 -9.88 -11.53
CA LYS A 24 -6.08 -10.10 -11.24
C LYS A 24 -6.85 -8.81 -10.96
N GLN A 25 -6.19 -7.84 -10.32
CA GLN A 25 -6.72 -6.50 -10.06
C GLN A 25 -6.88 -5.67 -11.35
N ARG A 26 -5.94 -5.81 -12.29
CA ARG A 26 -5.97 -5.13 -13.59
C ARG A 26 -7.11 -5.59 -14.48
N ASP A 27 -7.44 -6.89 -14.44
CA ASP A 27 -8.51 -7.50 -15.24
C ASP A 27 -9.92 -7.14 -14.70
N LEU A 28 -10.03 -6.94 -13.39
CA LEU A 28 -11.29 -6.56 -12.73
C LEU A 28 -11.76 -5.13 -13.04
N ASN A 29 -11.01 -4.35 -13.84
CA ASN A 29 -11.30 -2.96 -14.17
C ASN A 29 -11.82 -2.20 -12.94
N VAL A 30 -11.05 -2.25 -11.83
CA VAL A 30 -11.38 -1.55 -10.60
C VAL A 30 -11.20 -0.05 -10.83
N SER A 31 -12.18 0.51 -11.53
CA SER A 31 -12.41 1.93 -11.69
C SER A 31 -12.81 2.47 -10.32
N GLY A 32 -11.80 2.86 -9.52
CA GLY A 32 -11.98 3.80 -8.42
C GLY A 32 -11.91 3.26 -6.98
N ASP A 33 -11.81 1.95 -6.74
CA ASP A 33 -11.79 1.42 -5.36
C ASP A 33 -10.71 0.34 -5.11
N ASP A 34 -9.51 0.51 -5.66
CA ASP A 34 -8.38 -0.31 -5.22
C ASP A 34 -7.83 0.21 -3.89
N ALA A 35 -8.35 -0.38 -2.81
CA ALA A 35 -7.96 -0.07 -1.44
C ALA A 35 -6.46 -0.32 -1.17
N PHE A 36 -5.80 -1.19 -1.95
CA PHE A 36 -4.36 -1.38 -1.83
C PHE A 36 -3.59 -0.20 -2.40
N ALA A 37 -3.88 0.23 -3.63
CA ALA A 37 -3.21 1.38 -4.25
C ALA A 37 -3.32 2.63 -3.38
N ARG A 38 -4.49 2.87 -2.77
CA ARG A 38 -4.68 3.97 -1.80
C ARG A 38 -3.76 3.83 -0.58
N LEU A 39 -3.73 2.65 0.05
CA LEU A 39 -2.89 2.41 1.22
C LEU A 39 -1.40 2.44 0.91
N TYR A 40 -1.01 2.04 -0.31
CA TYR A 40 0.36 2.10 -0.79
C TYR A 40 0.80 3.55 -1.07
N ALA A 41 -0.05 4.37 -1.69
CA ALA A 41 0.22 5.80 -1.92
C ALA A 41 0.42 6.58 -0.61
N ASP A 42 -0.37 6.26 0.42
CA ASP A 42 -0.16 6.82 1.77
C ASP A 42 1.22 6.44 2.33
N VAL A 43 1.65 5.19 2.14
CA VAL A 43 2.98 4.73 2.58
C VAL A 43 4.08 5.46 1.82
N GLU A 44 3.95 5.67 0.50
CA GLU A 44 4.93 6.44 -0.27
C GLU A 44 5.06 7.87 0.25
N THR A 45 3.93 8.52 0.58
CA THR A 45 3.93 9.86 1.19
C THR A 45 4.65 9.88 2.53
N ASP A 46 4.42 8.87 3.38
CA ASP A 46 5.09 8.74 4.68
C ASP A 46 6.60 8.53 4.52
N ILE A 47 7.04 7.81 3.49
CA ILE A 47 8.44 7.59 3.16
C ILE A 47 9.09 8.88 2.67
N GLU A 48 8.46 9.60 1.75
CA GLU A 48 8.96 10.89 1.27
C GLU A 48 9.12 11.90 2.41
N ALA A 49 8.14 11.96 3.32
CA ALA A 49 8.21 12.81 4.50
C ALA A 49 9.32 12.41 5.48
N ALA A 50 9.71 11.13 5.53
CA ALA A 50 10.82 10.64 6.35
C ALA A 50 12.20 10.84 5.71
N LEU A 51 12.24 11.10 4.38
CA LEU A 51 13.46 11.38 3.62
C LEU A 51 13.83 12.87 3.58
N GLN A 52 12.92 13.76 3.99
CA GLN A 52 13.16 15.20 4.17
C GLN A 52 13.79 15.52 5.54
#